data_AF-A0AA37JZS0-F1
#
_entry.id   AF-A0AA37JZS0-F1
#
_cell.length_a   1.000
_cell.length_b   1.000
_cell.length_c   1.000
_cell.angle_alpha   90.00
_cell.angle_beta   90.00
_cell.angle_gamma   90.00
#
_symmetry.space_group_name_H-M   'P 1'
#
loop_
_entity.id
_entity.type
_entity.pdbx_description
1 polymer ?
#
loop_
_entity_poly.entity_id
_entity_poly.type
_entity_poly.pdbx_seq_one_letter_code
_entity_poly.pdbx_strand_id
1 'polypeptide(L)' 'MIDTRSIRSLDDVGRVMIPRDIRRLVGWQPNEMVVVETDGEVVTLRRLEPDPLDTP' A
#
# COMPACT_ATOMS: atom_id res chain seq x y z
N MET A 1 14.96 -4.28 -13.90
CA MET A 1 14.36 -3.21 -13.09
C MET A 1 12.96 -2.98 -13.62
N ILE A 2 11.91 -3.29 -12.86
CA ILE A 2 10.53 -3.06 -13.31
C ILE A 2 10.14 -1.66 -12.84
N ASP A 3 10.22 -0.68 -13.75
CA ASP A 3 9.72 0.66 -13.48
C ASP A 3 8.19 0.61 -13.43
N THR A 4 7.63 0.76 -12.23
CA THR A 4 6.18 0.66 -11.98
C THR A 4 5.59 2.02 -11.65
N ARG A 5 5.99 3.05 -12.39
CA ARG A 5 5.33 4.36 -12.28
C ARG A 5 3.93 4.28 -12.90
N SER A 6 2.91 4.43 -12.06
CA SER A 6 1.51 4.49 -12.49
C SER A 6 0.83 5.71 -11.88
N ILE A 7 0.28 6.58 -12.72
CA ILE A 7 -0.51 7.73 -12.27
C ILE A 7 -1.96 7.29 -12.10
N ARG A 8 -2.55 7.59 -10.93
CA ARG A 8 -3.95 7.32 -10.61
C ARG A 8 -4.55 8.55 -9.94
N SER A 9 -5.81 8.84 -10.27
CA SER A 9 -6.59 9.83 -9.53
C SER A 9 -7.05 9.24 -8.21
N LEU A 10 -7.14 10.09 -7.19
CA LEU A 10 -7.98 9.83 -6.03
C LEU A 10 -9.44 9.84 -6.49
N ASP A 11 -10.25 8.97 -5.90
CA ASP A 11 -11.69 9.10 -6.03
C ASP A 11 -12.24 10.22 -5.12
N ASP A 12 -13.55 10.39 -5.16
CA ASP A 12 -14.32 11.39 -4.42
C ASP A 12 -14.20 11.29 -2.89
N VAL A 13 -13.77 10.13 -2.37
CA VAL A 13 -13.59 9.88 -0.94
C VAL A 13 -12.12 9.75 -0.53
N GLY A 14 -11.18 10.00 -1.46
CA GLY A 14 -9.74 9.99 -1.18
C GLY A 14 -9.08 8.61 -1.22
N ARG A 15 -9.69 7.60 -1.85
CA ARG A 15 -9.05 6.31 -2.09
C ARG A 15 -8.24 6.35 -3.39
N VAL A 16 -7.10 5.67 -3.40
CA VAL A 16 -6.31 5.42 -4.62
C VAL A 16 -6.30 3.93 -4.93
N MET A 17 -6.53 3.59 -6.20
CA MET A 17 -6.49 2.21 -6.66
C MET A 17 -5.04 1.78 -6.92
N ILE A 18 -4.58 0.75 -6.19
CA ILE A 18 -3.27 0.12 -6.46
C ILE A 18 -3.43 -0.89 -7.62
N PRO A 19 -2.74 -0.68 -8.77
CA PRO A 19 -2.80 -1.58 -9.91
C PRO A 19 -2.46 -3.04 -9.56
N ARG A 20 -3.09 -3.99 -10.26
CA ARG A 20 -2.90 -5.44 -10.04
C ARG A 20 -1.43 -5.86 -10.14
N ASP A 21 -0.67 -5.28 -11.07
CA ASP A 21 0.73 -5.64 -11.27
C ASP A 21 1.60 -5.22 -10.08
N ILE A 22 1.38 -4.00 -9.55
CA ILE A 22 2.06 -3.53 -8.33
C ILE A 22 1.71 -4.45 -7.15
N ARG A 23 0.41 -4.78 -6.96
CA ARG A 23 -0.01 -5.72 -5.90
C ARG A 23 0.67 -7.09 -6.03
N ARG A 24 0.76 -7.64 -7.25
CA ARG A 24 1.43 -8.91 -7.51
C ARG A 24 2.92 -8.83 -7.21
N LEU A 25 3.58 -7.72 -7.53
CA LEU A 25 5.01 -7.52 -7.28
C LEU A 25 5.32 -7.48 -5.77
N VAL A 26 4.49 -6.82 -4.97
CA VAL A 26 4.66 -6.76 -3.50
C VAL A 26 3.99 -7.93 -2.76
N GLY A 27 3.30 -8.80 -3.48
CA GLY A 27 2.61 -9.96 -2.93
C GLY A 27 1.37 -9.64 -2.10
N TRP A 28 0.74 -8.48 -2.31
CA TRP A 28 -0.49 -8.11 -1.58
C TRP A 28 -1.72 -8.84 -2.09
N GLN A 29 -2.52 -9.33 -1.15
CA GLN A 29 -3.81 -9.95 -1.41
C GLN A 29 -4.98 -8.96 -1.27
N PRO A 30 -6.14 -9.23 -1.89
CA PRO A 30 -7.35 -8.47 -1.61
C PRO A 30 -7.67 -8.47 -0.11
N ASN A 31 -8.11 -7.32 0.43
CA ASN A 31 -8.47 -7.11 1.84
C ASN A 31 -7.31 -7.26 2.85
N GLU A 32 -6.05 -7.32 2.40
CA GLU A 32 -4.89 -7.26 3.28
C GLU A 32 -4.78 -5.90 3.95
N MET A 33 -4.56 -5.87 5.27
CA MET A 33 -4.31 -4.65 6.01
C MET A 33 -2.91 -4.13 5.71
N VAL A 34 -2.81 -2.83 5.45
CA VAL A 34 -1.55 -2.14 5.21
C VAL A 34 -1.43 -0.97 6.17
N VAL A 35 -0.21 -0.67 6.57
CA VAL A 35 0.09 0.55 7.31
C VAL A 35 0.20 1.69 6.30
N VAL A 36 -0.43 2.82 6.64
CA VAL A 36 -0.40 4.06 5.87
C VAL A 36 0.34 5.11 6.70
N GLU A 37 1.46 5.60 6.19
CA GLU A 37 2.30 6.61 6.83
C GLU A 37 2.45 7.82 5.90
N THR A 38 2.60 9.01 6.48
CA THR A 38 2.79 10.26 5.73
C THR A 38 4.12 10.92 6.09
N ASP A 39 4.81 11.40 5.06
CA ASP A 39 6.02 12.23 5.19
C ASP A 39 5.94 13.38 4.18
N GLY A 40 5.54 14.57 4.67
CA GLY A 40 5.25 15.72 3.82
C GLY A 40 4.14 15.43 2.79
N GLU A 41 4.50 15.48 1.51
CA GLU A 41 3.60 15.20 0.38
C GLU A 41 3.60 13.72 -0.06
N VAL A 42 4.35 12.85 0.65
CA VAL A 42 4.50 11.44 0.32
C VAL A 42 3.64 10.58 1.24
N VAL A 43 2.84 9.70 0.65
CA VAL A 43 2.13 8.63 1.36
C VAL A 43 2.85 7.32 1.10
N THR A 44 3.31 6.67 2.16
CA THR A 44 3.94 5.35 2.11
C THR A 44 2.97 4.27 2.58
N LEU A 45 2.85 3.20 1.79
CA LEU A 45 2.07 2.02 2.12
C LEU A 45 3.01 0.84 2.38
N ARG A 46 2.94 0.22 3.55
CA ARG A 46 3.72 -0.99 3.89
C ARG A 46 2.83 -2.11 4.40
N ARG A 47 3.30 -3.35 4.25
CA ARG A 47 2.60 -4.50 4.84
C ARG A 47 2.52 -4.30 6.36
N LEU A 48 1.35 -4.60 6.93
CA LEU A 48 1.21 -4.71 8.37
C LEU A 48 1.94 -5.99 8.81
N GLU A 49 3.11 -5.82 9.41
CA GLU A 49 3.79 -6.90 10.10
C GLU A 49 3.19 -7.00 11.52
N PRO A 50 2.98 -8.22 12.04
CA PRO A 50 2.57 -8.38 13.43
C PRO A 50 3.63 -7.75 14.33
N ASP A 51 3.20 -6.93 15.29
CA ASP A 51 4.11 -6.42 16.31
C ASP A 51 4.69 -7.63 17.07
N PRO A 52 6.02 -7.80 17.15
CA PRO A 52 6.62 -8.86 17.95
C PRO A 52 6.13 -8.86 19.41
N LEU A 53 5.69 -7.70 19.91
CA LEU A 53 5.18 -7.48 21.26
C LEU A 53 3.68 -7.80 21.44
N ASP A 54 2.95 -8.04 20.35
CA ASP A 54 1.53 -8.45 20.36
C ASP A 54 1.35 -9.99 20.42
N THR A 55 2.41 -10.74 20.72
CA THR A 55 2.30 -12.19 20.98
C THR A 55 1.71 -12.41 22.38
N PRO A 56 0.66 -13.26 22.56
CA PRO A 56 0.02 -13.47 23.85
C PRO A 56 0.94 -14.06 24.93
#